data_AF-A0A7S2DTV4-F1
#
_entry.id   AF-A0A7S2DTV4-F1
#
_cell.length_a   1.000
_cell.length_b   1.000
_cell.length_c   1.000
_cell.angle_alpha   90.00
_cell.angle_beta   90.00
_cell.angle_gamma   90.00
#
_symmetry.space_group_name_H-M   'P 1'
#
loop_
_entity.id
_entity.type
_entity.pdbx_description
1 polymer ?
#
loop_
_entity_poly.entity_id
_entity_poly.type
_entity_poly.pdbx_seq_one_letter_code
_entity_poly.pdbx_strand_id
1 'polypeptide(L)'
;MRAFYLRGPLTGGLCNQIEGILGCVLIAQRYGLPLVVPRLSTHVRGGGNVSFSSIFRLDLFVSTMRLHNLTVVEMPVTELRNDSRSYKPLWARFHWMHHTAQRLNASLPLLPIEDAVYRGLRPVPRIERRAHAIIDRKLHRSSYGCL
;
A
#
# COMPACT_ATOMS: atom_id res chain seq x y z
N MET A 1 -6.07 -11.51 19.32
CA MET A 1 -4.85 -10.84 18.79
C MET A 1 -5.24 -9.43 18.38
N ARG A 2 -4.59 -8.38 18.87
CA ARG A 2 -4.84 -6.99 18.43
C ARG A 2 -4.04 -6.74 17.15
N ALA A 3 -4.68 -6.24 16.10
CA ALA A 3 -4.05 -5.93 14.82
C ALA A 3 -4.42 -4.50 14.38
N PHE A 4 -3.55 -3.85 13.62
CA PHE A 4 -3.83 -2.59 12.95
C PHE A 4 -4.51 -2.85 11.61
N TYR A 5 -5.67 -2.23 11.40
CA TYR A 5 -6.41 -2.30 10.14
C TYR A 5 -7.18 -1.00 9.89
N LEU A 6 -7.52 -0.74 8.62
CA LEU A 6 -8.35 0.41 8.24
C LEU A 6 -9.83 0.00 8.12
N ARG A 7 -10.76 0.85 8.56
CA ARG A 7 -12.18 0.70 8.17
C ARG A 7 -12.36 1.21 6.76
N GLY A 8 -12.48 0.27 5.84
CA GLY A 8 -12.76 0.57 4.45
C GLY A 8 -11.51 0.70 3.58
N PRO A 9 -11.72 0.93 2.28
CA PRO A 9 -10.64 0.95 1.30
C PRO A 9 -9.81 2.22 1.39
N LEU A 10 -8.56 2.14 0.94
CA LEU A 10 -7.81 3.31 0.53
C LEU A 10 -8.41 3.86 -0.78
N THR A 11 -8.62 5.17 -0.82
CA THR A 11 -9.33 5.86 -1.92
C THR A 11 -8.41 6.78 -2.71
N GLY A 12 -8.73 6.98 -3.99
CA GLY A 12 -8.02 7.89 -4.90
C GLY A 12 -7.13 7.17 -5.90
N GLY A 13 -6.24 7.90 -6.58
CA GLY A 13 -5.27 7.31 -7.52
C GLY A 13 -4.34 6.29 -6.85
N LEU A 14 -3.74 5.40 -7.65
CA LEU A 14 -2.86 4.33 -7.14
C LEU A 14 -1.73 4.88 -6.27
N CYS A 15 -1.12 6.02 -6.64
CA CYS A 15 -0.08 6.67 -5.85
C CYS A 15 -0.57 7.06 -4.45
N ASN A 16 -1.75 7.69 -4.34
CA ASN A 16 -2.34 8.06 -3.04
C ASN A 16 -2.63 6.83 -2.17
N GLN A 17 -2.98 5.71 -2.79
CA GLN A 17 -3.21 4.46 -2.08
C GLN A 17 -1.88 3.83 -1.63
N ILE A 18 -0.80 3.93 -2.41
CA ILE A 18 0.55 3.51 -2.00
C ILE A 18 1.03 4.33 -0.80
N GLU A 19 0.85 5.66 -0.82
CA GLU A 19 1.10 6.54 0.32
C GLU A 19 0.29 6.11 1.57
N GLY A 20 -0.96 5.72 1.37
CA GLY A 20 -1.80 5.18 2.44
C GLY A 20 -1.23 3.88 3.03
N ILE A 21 -0.76 2.96 2.19
CA ILE A 21 -0.11 1.71 2.64
C ILE A 21 1.15 2.02 3.46
N LEU A 22 1.99 2.94 3.01
CA LEU A 22 3.18 3.39 3.76
C LEU A 22 2.78 3.91 5.15
N GLY A 23 1.75 4.75 5.22
CA GLY A 23 1.21 5.23 6.49
C GLY A 23 0.76 4.11 7.41
N CYS A 24 0.03 3.12 6.89
CA CYS A 24 -0.39 1.94 7.65
C CYS A 24 0.79 1.15 8.21
N VAL A 25 1.82 0.92 7.39
CA VAL A 25 3.03 0.19 7.77
C VAL A 25 3.78 0.91 8.88
N LEU A 26 3.98 2.21 8.76
CA LEU A 26 4.65 3.02 9.78
C LEU A 26 3.90 3.00 11.10
N ILE A 27 2.57 3.12 11.08
CA ILE A 27 1.75 3.05 12.29
C ILE A 27 1.86 1.65 12.91
N ALA A 28 1.64 0.60 12.12
CA ALA A 28 1.69 -0.77 12.60
C ALA A 28 3.05 -1.11 13.23
N GLN A 29 4.15 -0.70 12.58
CA GLN A 29 5.49 -0.89 13.11
C GLN A 29 5.73 -0.08 14.39
N ARG A 30 5.34 1.21 14.42
CA ARG A 30 5.50 2.08 15.60
C ARG A 30 4.83 1.53 16.85
N TYR A 31 3.68 0.87 16.70
CA TYR A 31 2.92 0.29 17.81
C TYR A 31 3.15 -1.22 18.01
N GLY A 32 4.06 -1.84 17.23
CA GLY A 32 4.31 -3.28 17.32
C GLY A 32 3.08 -4.13 17.01
N LEU A 33 2.20 -3.65 16.13
CA LEU A 33 0.95 -4.31 15.78
C LEU A 33 1.08 -5.09 14.46
N PRO A 34 0.49 -6.28 14.35
CA PRO A 34 0.26 -6.93 13.07
C PRO A 34 -0.56 -6.02 12.15
N LEU A 35 -0.18 -5.92 10.87
CA LEU A 35 -0.87 -5.15 9.86
C LEU A 35 -1.84 -6.05 9.08
N VAL A 36 -3.13 -5.71 9.08
CA VAL A 36 -4.06 -6.23 8.07
C VAL A 36 -3.96 -5.36 6.82
N VAL A 37 -3.62 -5.95 5.68
CA VAL A 37 -3.48 -5.18 4.43
C VAL A 37 -4.79 -4.47 4.07
N PRO A 38 -4.74 -3.19 3.67
CA PRO A 38 -5.93 -2.44 3.35
C PRO A 38 -6.50 -2.88 2.01
N ARG A 39 -7.82 -2.71 1.87
CA ARG A 39 -8.49 -2.83 0.57
C ARG A 39 -8.16 -1.61 -0.29
N LEU A 40 -8.23 -1.79 -1.60
CA LEU A 40 -7.89 -0.76 -2.57
C LEU A 40 -9.14 -0.38 -3.38
N SER A 41 -9.34 0.91 -3.61
CA SER A 41 -10.37 1.38 -4.52
C SER A 41 -9.88 1.31 -5.96
N THR A 42 -10.76 0.96 -6.90
CA THR A 42 -10.45 1.02 -8.33
C THR A 42 -11.49 1.85 -9.07
N HIS A 43 -11.00 2.83 -9.82
CA HIS A 43 -11.83 3.65 -10.71
C HIS A 43 -12.11 2.95 -12.05
N VAL A 44 -11.44 1.84 -12.35
CA VAL A 44 -11.54 1.14 -13.65
C VAL A 44 -12.84 0.32 -13.78
N ARG A 45 -13.57 0.10 -12.68
CA ARG A 45 -14.88 -0.58 -12.66
C ARG A 45 -15.86 0.11 -11.69
N GLY A 46 -16.25 1.34 -11.99
CA GLY A 46 -17.34 2.02 -11.27
C GLY A 46 -17.08 2.27 -9.78
N GLY A 47 -15.83 2.43 -9.36
CA GLY A 47 -15.49 2.70 -7.95
C GLY A 47 -15.51 1.47 -7.03
N GLY A 48 -15.38 0.26 -7.57
CA GLY A 48 -15.34 -0.98 -6.79
C GLY A 48 -14.13 -1.08 -5.85
N ASN A 49 -14.25 -1.95 -4.84
CA ASN A 49 -13.19 -2.22 -3.87
C ASN A 49 -12.58 -3.60 -4.11
N VAL A 50 -11.28 -3.66 -4.34
CA VAL A 50 -10.55 -4.90 -4.61
C VAL A 50 -9.63 -5.28 -3.44
N SER A 51 -9.28 -6.57 -3.35
CA SER A 51 -8.33 -7.06 -2.36
C SER A 51 -6.90 -6.58 -2.69
N PHE A 52 -6.03 -6.54 -1.68
CA PHE A 52 -4.62 -6.19 -1.89
C PHE A 52 -3.97 -7.19 -2.85
N SER A 53 -4.22 -8.49 -2.62
CA SER A 53 -3.74 -9.61 -3.44
C SER A 53 -4.20 -9.59 -4.90
N SER A 54 -5.22 -8.80 -5.24
CA SER A 54 -5.66 -8.65 -6.63
C SER A 54 -4.79 -7.72 -7.48
N ILE A 55 -4.05 -6.81 -6.82
CA ILE A 55 -3.18 -5.80 -7.43
C ILE A 55 -1.71 -6.12 -7.16
N PHE A 56 -1.37 -6.47 -5.92
CA PHE A 56 0.01 -6.69 -5.48
C PHE A 56 0.25 -8.13 -5.04
N ARG A 57 1.50 -8.56 -5.10
CA ARG A 57 1.98 -9.85 -4.60
C ARG A 57 2.00 -9.89 -3.07
N LEU A 58 0.93 -10.42 -2.47
CA LEU A 58 0.81 -10.53 -1.02
C LEU A 58 1.93 -11.37 -0.39
N ASP A 59 2.31 -12.47 -1.04
CA ASP A 59 3.40 -13.37 -0.63
C ASP A 59 4.72 -12.60 -0.45
N LEU A 60 5.10 -11.83 -1.47
CA LEU A 60 6.31 -11.04 -1.46
C LEU A 60 6.24 -9.90 -0.43
N PHE A 61 5.09 -9.24 -0.34
CA PHE A 61 4.90 -8.16 0.62
C PHE A 61 5.04 -8.68 2.06
N VAL A 62 4.41 -9.81 2.39
CA VAL A 62 4.52 -10.47 3.70
C VAL A 62 5.97 -10.87 4.01
N SER A 63 6.67 -11.54 3.07
CA SER A 63 8.06 -11.93 3.31
C SER A 63 8.97 -10.73 3.52
N THR A 64 8.74 -9.65 2.77
CA THR A 64 9.54 -8.42 2.85
C THR A 64 9.32 -7.70 4.18
N MET A 65 8.07 -7.54 4.60
CA MET A 65 7.73 -6.90 5.88
C MET A 65 8.21 -7.71 7.09
N ARG A 66 8.23 -9.04 6.98
CA ARG A 66 8.74 -9.93 8.03
C ARG A 66 10.22 -9.69 8.34
N LEU A 67 11.05 -9.36 7.35
CA LEU A 67 12.46 -9.01 7.54
C LEU A 67 12.65 -7.75 8.40
N HIS A 68 11.60 -6.94 8.53
CA HIS A 68 11.59 -5.72 9.33
C HIS A 68 10.68 -5.84 10.57
N ASN A 69 10.47 -7.06 11.06
CA ASN A 69 9.70 -7.38 12.26
C ASN A 69 8.21 -6.98 12.19
N LEU A 70 7.65 -6.80 10.99
CA LEU A 70 6.23 -6.52 10.82
C LEU A 70 5.49 -7.77 10.33
N THR A 71 4.51 -8.22 11.13
CA THR A 71 3.60 -9.30 10.72
C THR A 71 2.50 -8.71 9.85
N VAL A 72 2.28 -9.29 8.67
CA VAL A 72 1.24 -8.85 7.73
C VAL A 72 0.27 -9.99 7.45
N VAL A 73 -1.02 -9.69 7.44
CA VAL A 73 -2.10 -10.64 7.14
C VAL A 73 -3.11 -10.02 6.18
N GLU A 74 -3.80 -10.84 5.40
CA GLU A 74 -5.00 -10.44 4.65
C GLU A 74 -6.21 -11.09 5.31
N MET A 75 -7.24 -10.30 5.61
CA MET A 75 -8.48 -10.80 6.22
C MET A 75 -9.64 -10.78 5.22
N PRO A 76 -10.57 -11.76 5.29
CA PRO A 76 -11.80 -11.75 4.51
C PRO A 76 -12.66 -10.51 4.79
N VAL A 77 -13.39 -10.05 3.78
CA VAL A 77 -14.24 -8.85 3.84
C VAL A 77 -15.31 -8.93 4.95
N THR A 78 -15.76 -10.13 5.28
CA THR A 78 -16.80 -10.40 6.28
C THR A 78 -16.33 -10.18 7.71
N GLU A 79 -15.03 -10.35 7.97
CA GLU A 79 -14.47 -10.33 9.33
C GLU A 79 -14.11 -8.91 9.81
N LEU A 80 -13.90 -7.97 8.89
CA LEU A 80 -13.52 -6.58 9.19
C LEU A 80 -14.69 -5.68 9.62
N ARG A 81 -15.93 -6.20 9.68
CA ARG A 81 -17.14 -5.40 9.97
C ARG A 81 -17.35 -5.08 11.45
N ASN A 82 -16.72 -5.81 12.37
CA ASN A 82 -17.19 -5.90 13.77
C ASN A 82 -16.40 -5.15 14.84
N ASP A 83 -15.40 -4.33 14.48
CA ASP A 83 -14.54 -3.73 15.51
C ASP A 83 -14.53 -2.18 15.44
N SER A 84 -14.79 -1.58 16.59
CA SER A 84 -15.30 -0.21 16.77
C SER A 84 -14.20 0.85 16.90
N ARG A 85 -12.93 0.44 16.89
CA ARG A 85 -11.74 1.32 16.98
C ARG A 85 -10.96 1.38 15.67
N SER A 86 -11.64 1.84 14.63
CA SER A 86 -11.07 1.85 13.29
C SER A 86 -10.37 3.16 12.93
N TYR A 87 -9.21 3.10 12.29
CA TYR A 87 -8.56 4.27 11.71
C TYR A 87 -9.18 4.61 10.34
N LYS A 88 -9.49 5.89 10.12
CA LYS A 88 -10.04 6.37 8.84
C LYS A 88 -8.97 6.24 7.75
N PRO A 89 -9.30 5.85 6.49
CA PRO A 89 -8.32 5.69 5.42
C PRO A 89 -7.48 6.94 5.13
N LEU A 90 -8.09 8.13 5.21
CA LEU A 90 -7.38 9.41 5.09
C LEU A 90 -6.31 9.61 6.17
N TRP A 91 -6.51 9.05 7.36
CA TRP A 91 -5.61 9.21 8.50
C TRP A 91 -4.26 8.52 8.28
N ALA A 92 -4.26 7.35 7.65
CA ALA A 92 -3.02 6.67 7.27
C ALA A 92 -2.19 7.52 6.30
N ARG A 93 -2.85 8.10 5.28
CA ARG A 93 -2.20 9.02 4.34
C ARG A 93 -1.68 10.28 5.03
N PHE A 94 -2.46 10.91 5.91
CA PHE A 94 -1.99 12.06 6.68
C PHE A 94 -0.79 11.72 7.54
N HIS A 95 -0.76 10.53 8.15
CA HIS A 95 0.38 10.07 8.93
C HIS A 95 1.64 9.91 8.06
N TRP A 96 1.50 9.39 6.83
CA TRP A 96 2.59 9.37 5.86
C TRP A 96 3.05 10.79 5.49
N MET A 97 2.14 11.68 5.11
CA MET A 97 2.48 13.06 4.74
C MET A 97 3.20 13.80 5.87
N HIS A 98 2.72 13.64 7.11
CA HIS A 98 3.36 14.22 8.29
C HIS A 98 4.76 13.66 8.51
N HIS A 99 4.93 12.34 8.38
CA HIS A 99 6.24 11.70 8.45
C HIS A 99 7.21 12.23 7.39
N THR A 100 6.75 12.35 6.13
CA THR A 100 7.56 12.91 5.04
C THR A 100 7.92 14.38 5.28
N ALA A 101 6.98 15.20 5.77
CA ALA A 101 7.24 16.60 6.09
C ALA A 101 8.31 16.76 7.19
N GLN A 102 8.24 15.93 8.25
CA GLN A 102 9.27 15.91 9.30
C GLN A 102 10.64 15.52 8.76
N ARG A 103 10.70 14.55 7.84
CA ARG A 103 11.95 14.17 7.18
C ARG A 103 12.54 15.25 6.29
N LEU A 104 11.71 15.88 5.45
CA LEU A 104 12.15 16.94 4.53
C LEU A 104 12.70 18.15 5.29
N ASN A 105 12.19 18.39 6.50
CA ASN A 105 12.71 19.38 7.43
C ASN A 105 13.90 18.85 8.27
N ALA A 106 14.62 17.84 7.76
CA ALA A 106 15.81 17.21 8.36
C ALA A 106 15.63 16.63 9.78
N SER A 107 14.40 16.42 10.24
CA SER A 107 14.13 15.98 11.61
C SER A 107 14.07 14.46 11.80
N LEU A 108 14.06 13.68 10.71
CA LEU A 108 14.02 12.21 10.75
C LEU A 108 14.81 11.58 9.59
N PRO A 109 15.59 10.52 9.82
CA PRO A 109 16.24 9.75 8.75
C PRO A 109 15.23 8.89 7.97
N LEU A 110 15.61 8.44 6.76
CA LEU A 110 14.84 7.43 6.00
C LEU A 110 14.76 6.13 6.80
N LEU A 111 13.54 5.67 7.06
CA LEU A 111 13.35 4.40 7.76
C LEU A 111 13.54 3.25 6.77
N PRO A 112 14.34 2.21 7.11
CA PRO A 112 14.53 1.04 6.23
C PRO A 112 13.23 0.35 5.82
N ILE A 113 12.18 0.46 6.64
CA ILE A 113 10.86 -0.10 6.35
C ILE A 113 10.20 0.54 5.12
N GLU A 114 10.48 1.81 4.81
CA GLU A 114 9.85 2.49 3.68
C GLU A 114 10.34 1.92 2.35
N ASP A 115 11.66 1.73 2.22
CA ASP A 115 12.26 1.07 1.06
C ASP A 115 11.73 -0.37 0.94
N ALA A 116 11.58 -1.06 2.07
CA ALA A 116 10.98 -2.40 2.11
C ALA A 116 9.55 -2.40 1.57
N VAL A 117 8.74 -1.37 1.85
CA VAL A 117 7.39 -1.26 1.29
C VAL A 117 7.44 -1.11 -0.22
N TYR A 118 8.26 -0.22 -0.76
CA TYR A 118 8.39 -0.05 -2.21
C TYR A 118 8.88 -1.32 -2.91
N ARG A 119 9.85 -2.03 -2.31
CA ARG A 119 10.34 -3.31 -2.85
C ARG A 119 9.30 -4.42 -2.78
N GLY A 120 8.50 -4.44 -1.70
CA GLY A 120 7.46 -5.43 -1.46
C GLY A 120 6.20 -5.21 -2.30
N LEU A 121 5.89 -3.97 -2.71
CA LEU A 121 4.74 -3.62 -3.54
C LEU A 121 4.96 -3.95 -5.02
N ARG A 122 5.15 -5.24 -5.32
CA ARG A 122 5.21 -5.72 -6.70
C ARG A 122 3.82 -6.02 -7.26
N PRO A 123 3.49 -5.57 -8.48
CA PRO A 123 2.24 -5.94 -9.11
C PRO A 123 2.12 -7.45 -9.28
N VAL A 124 0.90 -7.98 -9.29
CA VAL A 124 0.69 -9.39 -9.66
C VAL A 124 1.11 -9.63 -11.12
N PRO A 125 1.58 -10.84 -11.49
CA PRO A 125 2.17 -11.10 -12.81
C PRO A 125 1.25 -10.76 -14.01
N ARG A 126 -0.07 -10.83 -13.83
CA ARG A 126 -1.03 -10.44 -14.88
C ARG A 126 -1.04 -8.92 -15.15
N ILE A 127 -0.88 -8.11 -14.11
CA ILE A 127 -0.84 -6.64 -14.21
C ILE A 127 0.52 -6.24 -14.76
N GLU A 128 1.59 -6.83 -14.25
CA GLU A 128 2.97 -6.63 -14.70
C GLU A 128 3.12 -6.90 -16.20
N ARG A 129 2.70 -8.09 -16.68
CA ARG A 129 2.73 -8.43 -18.12
C ARG A 129 1.94 -7.44 -18.98
N ARG A 130 0.79 -6.98 -18.49
CA ARG A 130 -0.03 -6.01 -19.21
C ARG A 130 0.62 -4.63 -19.24
N ALA A 131 1.26 -4.21 -18.15
CA ALA A 131 2.02 -2.97 -18.09
C ALA A 131 3.19 -3.00 -19.07
N HIS A 132 3.99 -4.08 -19.07
CA HIS A 132 5.07 -4.28 -20.05
C HIS A 132 4.57 -4.24 -21.48
N ALA A 133 3.52 -5.00 -21.81
CA ALA A 133 2.96 -4.99 -23.16
C ALA A 133 2.47 -3.58 -23.60
N ILE A 134 1.98 -2.75 -22.68
CA ILE A 134 1.60 -1.36 -22.98
C ILE A 134 2.85 -0.51 -23.19
N ILE A 135 3.86 -0.66 -22.32
CA ILE A 135 5.14 0.06 -22.41
C ILE A 135 5.81 -0.27 -23.74
N ASP A 136 5.98 -1.55 -24.08
CA ASP A 136 6.61 -2.00 -25.32
C ASP A 136 5.85 -1.47 -26.55
N ARG A 137 4.51 -1.52 -26.53
CA ARG A 137 3.68 -0.94 -27.61
C ARG A 137 3.84 0.56 -27.74
N LYS A 138 4.02 1.29 -26.64
CA LYS A 138 4.23 2.75 -26.66
C LYS A 138 5.65 3.11 -27.08
N LEU A 139 6.65 2.38 -26.60
CA LEU A 139 8.05 2.51 -26.99
C LEU A 139 8.24 2.22 -28.49
N HIS A 140 7.49 1.28 -29.06
CA HIS A 140 7.51 1.01 -30.50
C HIS A 140 6.66 1.96 -31.36
N ARG A 141 5.83 2.83 -30.76
CA ARG A 141 4.91 3.70 -31.52
C ARG A 141 5.15 5.20 -31.36
N SER A 142 6.01 5.69 -30.47
CA SER A 142 6.23 7.14 -30.35
C SER A 142 7.50 7.54 -29.61
N SER A 143 8.35 8.27 -30.34
CA SER A 143 9.15 9.38 -29.85
C SER A 143 8.26 10.41 -29.16
N TYR A 144 8.04 10.33 -27.85
CA TYR A 144 7.54 11.47 -27.05
C TYR A 144 8.11 11.37 -25.63
N GLY A 145 8.98 12.32 -25.31
CA GLY A 145 9.54 12.51 -23.98
C GLY A 145 8.47 12.83 -22.95
N CYS A 146 8.65 12.31 -21.73
CA CYS A 146 9.21 13.05 -20.60
C CYS A 146 9.35 12.08 -19.43
N LEU A 147 10.53 12.14 -18.80
CA LEU A 147 10.88 11.56 -17.50
C LEU A 147 10.26 12.39 -16.36
#